data_AF-A0A949P9W3-F1
#
_entry.id   AF-A0A949P9W3-F1
#
_cell.length_a   1.000
_cell.length_b   1.000
_cell.length_c   1.000
_cell.angle_alpha   90.00
_cell.angle_beta   90.00
_cell.angle_gamma   90.00
#
_symmetry.space_group_name_H-M   'P 1'
#
loop_
_entity.id
_entity.type
_entity.pdbx_description
1 polymer ?
#
loop_
_entity_poly.entity_id
_entity_poly.type
_entity_poly.pdbx_seq_one_letter_code
_entity_poly.pdbx_strand_id
1 'polypeptide(L)' 'MTAVVGGVDLVLLERDIERFLYAEAKLLDDRRFQEWYQLFADDVRYFMPLRQNRLIREQDQEFSGDD' A
#
# COMPACT_ATOMS: atom_id res chain seq x y z
N MET A 1 -14.78 24.17 5.10
CA MET A 1 -15.99 23.59 4.47
C MET A 1 -15.81 22.08 4.53
N THR A 2 -16.34 21.44 5.56
CA THR A 2 -16.18 19.99 5.78
C THR A 2 -17.30 19.29 5.03
N ALA A 3 -16.99 18.65 3.90
CA ALA A 3 -17.97 17.87 3.17
C ALA A 3 -18.37 16.67 4.03
N VAL A 4 -19.66 16.56 4.35
CA VAL A 4 -20.24 15.31 4.87
C VAL A 4 -20.20 14.33 3.70
N VAL A 5 -19.22 13.43 3.72
CA VAL A 5 -19.12 12.34 2.73
C VAL A 5 -20.37 11.47 2.89
N GLY A 6 -21.22 11.43 1.86
CA GLY A 6 -22.44 10.64 1.88
C GLY A 6 -22.13 9.15 1.80
N GLY A 7 -23.07 8.30 2.22
CA GLY A 7 -22.91 6.84 2.14
C GLY A 7 -22.65 6.33 0.71
N VAL A 8 -23.14 7.04 -0.32
CA VAL A 8 -22.86 6.73 -1.72
C VAL A 8 -21.42 7.11 -2.11
N ASP A 9 -20.91 8.22 -1.60
CA ASP A 9 -19.55 8.70 -1.90
C ASP A 9 -18.49 7.74 -1.35
N LEU A 10 -18.73 7.14 -0.18
CA LEU A 10 -17.85 6.11 0.39
C LEU A 10 -17.78 4.86 -0.49
N VAL A 11 -18.94 4.39 -0.99
CA VAL A 11 -19.00 3.22 -1.87
C VAL A 11 -18.32 3.48 -3.21
N LEU A 12 -18.46 4.69 -3.76
CA LEU A 12 -17.76 5.06 -4.98
C LEU A 12 -16.25 5.13 -4.76
N LEU A 13 -15.81 5.74 -3.66
CA LEU A 13 -14.40 5.84 -3.29
C LEU A 13 -13.76 4.45 -3.08
N GLU A 14 -14.44 3.56 -2.35
CA GLU A 14 -14.01 2.18 -2.16
C GLU A 14 -13.74 1.51 -3.52
N ARG A 15 -14.72 1.61 -4.43
CA ARG A 15 -14.62 0.96 -5.73
C ARG A 15 -13.58 1.59 -6.65
N ASP A 16 -13.30 2.88 -6.52
CA ASP A 16 -12.20 3.54 -7.22
C ASP A 16 -10.84 3.05 -6.73
N ILE A 17 -10.67 2.90 -5.41
CA ILE A 17 -9.45 2.35 -4.81
C ILE A 17 -9.24 0.90 -5.24
N GLU A 18 -10.28 0.07 -5.20
CA GLU A 18 -10.22 -1.32 -5.67
C GLU A 18 -9.76 -1.41 -7.13
N ARG A 19 -10.35 -0.60 -8.02
CA ARG A 19 -9.96 -0.56 -9.43
C ARG A 19 -8.50 -0.16 -9.61
N PHE A 20 -8.01 0.80 -8.84
CA PHE A 20 -6.61 1.21 -8.86
C PHE A 20 -5.68 0.07 -8.46
N LEU A 21 -5.96 -0.60 -7.34
CA LEU A 21 -5.15 -1.72 -6.84
C LEU A 21 -5.17 -2.92 -7.80
N TYR A 22 -6.30 -3.21 -8.46
CA TYR A 22 -6.37 -4.26 -9.48
C TYR A 22 -5.56 -3.93 -10.72
N ALA A 23 -5.54 -2.66 -11.15
CA ALA A 23 -4.70 -2.22 -12.25
C ALA A 23 -3.21 -2.32 -11.90
N GLU A 24 -2.82 -1.92 -10.69
CA GLU A 24 -1.46 -2.07 -10.17
C GLU A 24 -1.01 -3.54 -10.17
N ALA A 25 -1.83 -4.44 -9.61
CA ALA A 25 -1.54 -5.87 -9.56
C ALA A 25 -1.34 -6.46 -10.96
N LYS A 26 -2.18 -6.07 -11.93
CA LYS A 26 -2.04 -6.49 -13.32
C LYS A 26 -0.71 -6.06 -13.94
N LEU A 27 -0.23 -4.85 -13.65
CA LEU A 27 1.06 -4.36 -14.15
C LEU A 27 2.23 -5.18 -13.58
N LEU A 28 2.16 -5.54 -12.29
CA LEU A 28 3.14 -6.40 -11.64
C LEU A 28 3.14 -7.81 -12.25
N ASP A 29 1.96 -8.41 -12.43
CA ASP A 29 1.80 -9.75 -13.03
C ASP A 29 2.33 -9.80 -14.48
N ASP A 30 2.03 -8.78 -15.28
CA ASP A 30 2.50 -8.65 -16.66
C ASP A 30 3.98 -8.22 -16.76
N ARG A 31 4.69 -8.05 -15.63
CA ARG A 31 6.09 -7.56 -15.54
C ARG A 31 6.31 -6.18 -16.17
N ARG A 32 5.30 -5.33 -16.18
CA ARG A 32 5.35 -3.95 -16.72
C ARG A 32 5.87 -2.97 -15.68
N PHE A 33 7.11 -3.20 -15.23
CA PHE A 33 7.70 -2.46 -14.11
C PHE A 33 7.86 -0.96 -14.34
N GLN A 34 8.12 -0.53 -15.59
CA GLN A 34 8.28 0.89 -15.89
C GLN A 34 6.97 1.66 -15.65
N GLU A 35 5.84 1.09 -16.03
CA GLU A 35 4.52 1.71 -15.87
C GLU A 35 4.05 1.61 -14.43
N TRP A 36 4.34 0.49 -13.77
CA TRP A 36 4.14 0.36 -12.33
C TRP A 36 4.91 1.42 -11.54
N TYR A 37 6.18 1.69 -11.90
CA TYR A 37 6.98 2.73 -11.26
C TYR A 37 6.40 4.14 -11.45
N GLN A 38 5.68 4.42 -12.54
CA GLN A 38 5.00 5.72 -12.73
C GLN A 38 3.79 5.92 -11.80
N LEU A 39 3.29 4.86 -11.13
CA LEU A 39 2.21 4.98 -10.16
C LEU A 39 2.68 5.55 -8.82
N PHE A 40 3.99 5.54 -8.57
CA PHE A 40 4.58 6.01 -7.34
C PHE A 40 4.58 7.53 -7.28
N ALA A 41 4.22 8.07 -6.12
CA ALA A 41 4.41 9.48 -5.81
C ALA A 41 5.90 9.79 -5.64
N ASP A 42 6.31 11.04 -5.89
CA ASP A 42 7.71 11.47 -5.77
C ASP A 42 8.25 11.33 -4.33
N ASP A 43 7.37 11.35 -3.33
CA ASP A 43 7.65 11.24 -1.89
C ASP A 43 7.34 9.85 -1.32
N VAL A 44 7.16 8.85 -2.19
CA VAL A 44 6.82 7.50 -1.77
C VAL A 44 7.92 6.85 -0.92
N ARG A 45 7.49 6.10 0.08
CA ARG A 45 8.37 5.25 0.88
C ARG A 45 7.94 3.80 0.75
N TYR A 46 8.69 3.03 -0.03
CA TYR A 46 8.51 1.59 -0.16
C TYR A 46 9.27 0.88 0.96
N PHE A 47 8.57 0.43 1.99
CA PHE A 47 9.17 -0.19 3.17
C PHE A 47 8.76 -1.67 3.31
N MET A 48 9.76 -2.56 3.30
CA MET A 48 9.57 -4.00 3.51
C MET A 48 10.52 -4.47 4.62
N PRO A 49 10.08 -4.51 5.90
CA PRO A 49 10.94 -4.92 7.00
C PRO A 49 11.21 -6.42 6.96
N LEU A 50 12.43 -6.82 7.34
CA LEU A 50 12.72 -8.23 7.60
C LEU A 50 12.01 -8.64 8.90
N ARG A 51 11.19 -9.70 8.80
CA ARG A 51 10.63 -10.37 9.98
C ARG A 51 11.60 -11.43 10.48
N GLN A 52 11.96 -11.38 11.75
CA GLN A 52 12.74 -12.41 12.41
C GLN A 52 11.88 -13.16 13.44
N ASN A 53 11.83 -14.49 13.38
CA ASN A 53 11.08 -15.28 14.35
C ASN A 53 11.80 -15.23 15.71
N ARG A 54 11.30 -14.39 16.62
CA ARG A 54 11.87 -14.15 17.94
C ARG A 54 10.92 -14.62 19.04
N LEU A 55 11.48 -14.84 20.24
CA LEU A 55 10.69 -15.21 21.43
C LEU A 55 9.72 -14.08 21.79
N ILE A 56 8.57 -14.41 22.38
CA ILE A 56 7.49 -13.46 22.74
C ILE A 56 8.00 -12.23 23.53
N ARG A 57 9.02 -12.40 24.37
CA ARG A 57 9.63 -11.32 25.17
C ARG A 57 10.45 -10.30 24.34
N GLU A 58 10.68 -10.57 23.05
CA GLU A 58 11.54 -9.79 22.14
C GLU A 58 10.75 -9.33 20.90
N GLN A 59 9.41 -9.32 20.98
CA GLN A 59 8.50 -9.02 19.87
C GLN A 59 8.70 -7.61 19.30
N ASP A 60 9.06 -6.63 20.15
CA ASP A 60 9.39 -5.26 19.73
C ASP A 60 10.59 -5.18 18.76
N GLN A 61 11.38 -6.26 18.65
CA GLN A 61 12.53 -6.37 17.74
C GLN A 61 12.29 -7.34 16.57
N GLU A 62 11.04 -7.79 16.36
CA GLU A 62 10.70 -8.71 15.26
C GLU A 62 10.90 -8.06 13.89
N PHE A 63 10.73 -6.74 13.81
CA PHE A 63 10.86 -5.97 12.59
C PHE A 63 12.17 -5.19 12.60
N SER A 64 12.94 -5.29 11.51
CA SER A 64 14.01 -4.33 11.27
C SER A 64 13.41 -2.91 11.23
N GLY A 65 13.92 -2.02 12.08
CA GLY A 65 13.55 -0.61 12.05
C GLY A 65 13.94 0.02 10.72
N ASP A 66 13.15 1.00 10.30
CA ASP A 66 13.55 1.98 9.30
C ASP A 66 14.37 3.04 10.04
N ASP A 67 15.68 2.81 10.16
CA ASP A 67 16.63 3.87 10.55
C ASP A 67 17.08 4.63 9.30
#